data_AF-A0A1V5P4B9-F1
#
_entry.id   AF-A0A1V5P4B9-F1
#
_cell.length_a   1.000
_cell.length_b   1.000
_cell.length_c   1.000
_cell.angle_alpha   90.00
_cell.angle_beta   90.00
_cell.angle_gamma   90.00
#
_symmetry.space_group_name_H-M   'P 1'
#
loop_
_entity.id
_entity.type
_entity.pdbx_description
1 polymer ?
#
loop_
_entity_poly.entity_id
_entity_poly.type
_entity_poly.pdbx_seq_one_letter_code
_entity_poly.pdbx_strand_id
1 'polypeptide(L)'
;MKRKLILLTLSVLLFSGLNIKGQDTLWVKNNTWYFDNFSDPELPWSLFRETFTGVAPTPSGDFDLLFYNELYKTNLAAKGHCYGMCVLALLMKKYGGYLGYCYPPYKYSGLISHPDVDTIGPSDPNLKTAIAMVHGNQINHGFLLYLLDVIAAAKNRDGRYAFQQTVYYLAKDDPPVISVTKGLNPADGGHVLIPYFTKEIGTYKRIYVYDPNRSYYKPGADGKDWYQTYQNYIEVKNSNGEWKFIMNGGEVWTGNPGSGGNCIVIPLSVAGRKDRLPQSLIAEGAYALNTIFIFGKNKLQPYQAQWRLW
;
A
#
# COMPACT_ATOMS: atom_id res chain seq x y z
N MET A 1 39.17 -46.08 30.33
CA MET A 1 37.86 -45.53 29.88
C MET A 1 37.91 -44.01 29.86
N LYS A 2 38.28 -43.41 28.72
CA LYS A 2 38.39 -41.96 28.50
C LYS A 2 37.75 -41.67 27.13
N ARG A 3 36.47 -41.32 27.07
CA ARG A 3 35.77 -40.95 25.82
C ARG A 3 34.32 -40.49 26.05
N LYS A 4 34.06 -39.55 26.97
CA LYS A 4 32.72 -38.94 27.13
C LYS A 4 32.76 -37.48 27.61
N LEU A 5 33.61 -36.63 27.02
CA LEU A 5 33.64 -35.21 27.38
C LEU A 5 34.08 -34.28 26.23
N ILE A 6 33.60 -34.50 25.00
CA ILE A 6 33.88 -33.59 23.86
C ILE A 6 32.64 -33.44 22.96
N LEU A 7 31.44 -33.34 23.54
CA LEU A 7 30.20 -33.17 22.76
C LEU A 7 29.24 -32.11 23.33
N LEU A 8 29.69 -31.34 24.32
CA LEU A 8 28.88 -30.26 24.93
C LEU A 8 29.47 -28.86 24.75
N THR A 9 30.60 -28.72 24.05
CA THR A 9 31.27 -27.42 23.78
C THR A 9 31.08 -26.93 22.34
N LEU A 10 30.28 -27.62 21.52
CA LEU A 10 29.96 -27.20 20.14
C LEU A 10 28.54 -26.61 19.99
N SER A 11 27.78 -26.52 21.08
CA SER A 11 26.39 -26.02 21.06
C SER A 11 26.25 -24.54 21.48
N VAL A 12 27.35 -23.90 21.92
CA VAL A 12 27.35 -22.55 22.51
C VAL A 12 27.93 -21.48 21.58
N LEU A 13 28.43 -21.85 20.39
CA LEU A 13 29.11 -20.94 19.46
C LEU A 13 28.46 -20.84 18.07
N LEU A 14 27.13 -20.99 18.00
CA LEU A 14 26.32 -20.61 16.82
C LEU A 14 25.27 -19.54 17.17
N PHE A 15 25.53 -18.77 18.22
CA PHE A 15 24.95 -17.43 18.42
C PHE A 15 25.94 -16.35 18.00
N SER A 16 26.78 -16.63 16.98
CA SER A 16 27.37 -15.56 16.18
C SER A 16 26.19 -14.76 15.66
N GLY A 17 26.02 -13.56 16.22
CA GLY A 17 24.86 -12.71 16.04
C GLY A 17 24.35 -12.81 14.61
N LEU A 18 23.14 -13.35 14.48
CA LEU A 18 22.26 -12.88 13.42
C LEU A 18 22.20 -11.38 13.67
N ASN A 19 23.10 -10.66 12.98
CA ASN A 19 22.87 -9.29 12.59
C ASN A 19 21.57 -9.38 11.80
N ILE A 20 20.44 -9.36 12.51
CA ILE A 20 19.14 -9.05 11.98
C ILE A 20 19.38 -7.67 11.40
N LYS A 21 19.75 -7.64 10.12
CA LYS A 21 19.92 -6.43 9.34
C LYS A 21 18.53 -5.83 9.29
N GLY A 22 18.20 -5.06 10.33
CA GLY A 22 16.83 -4.60 10.56
C GLY A 22 16.29 -3.92 9.31
N GLN A 23 17.13 -3.20 8.57
CA GLN A 23 16.72 -2.59 7.31
C GLN A 23 17.35 -3.32 6.13
N ASP A 24 16.57 -4.22 5.52
CA ASP A 24 17.02 -4.95 4.36
C ASP A 24 16.82 -4.13 3.08
N THR A 25 17.82 -3.34 2.69
CA THR A 25 17.83 -2.66 1.37
C THR A 25 17.77 -3.66 0.21
N LEU A 26 18.11 -4.93 0.44
CA LEU A 26 17.90 -6.01 -0.51
C LEU A 26 16.41 -6.32 -0.69
N TRP A 27 15.58 -6.14 0.34
CA TRP A 27 14.14 -6.26 0.22
C TRP A 27 13.62 -5.24 -0.78
N VAL A 28 13.97 -3.96 -0.62
CA VAL A 28 13.54 -2.91 -1.56
C VAL A 28 13.99 -3.27 -2.97
N LYS A 29 15.29 -3.50 -3.17
CA LYS A 29 15.84 -3.91 -4.47
C LYS A 29 15.08 -5.09 -5.09
N ASN A 30 14.80 -6.15 -4.35
CA ASN A 30 14.23 -7.36 -4.94
C ASN A 30 12.71 -7.29 -5.17
N ASN A 31 11.99 -6.41 -4.46
CA ASN A 31 10.53 -6.43 -4.41
C ASN A 31 9.87 -5.20 -5.05
N THR A 32 10.63 -4.27 -5.63
CA THR A 32 10.10 -2.99 -6.12
C THR A 32 10.40 -2.76 -7.60
N TRP A 33 9.71 -1.79 -8.20
CA TRP A 33 9.84 -1.46 -9.61
C TRP A 33 11.18 -0.81 -9.95
N TYR A 34 11.60 -0.97 -11.20
CA TYR A 34 12.77 -0.29 -11.75
C TYR A 34 12.49 1.20 -12.05
N PHE A 35 11.23 1.53 -12.29
CA PHE A 35 10.75 2.84 -12.71
C PHE A 35 9.97 3.57 -11.62
N ASP A 36 9.93 4.89 -11.73
CA ASP A 36 9.14 5.79 -10.90
C ASP A 36 7.66 5.78 -11.34
N ASN A 37 6.82 6.28 -10.45
CA ASN A 37 5.41 6.49 -10.66
C ASN A 37 5.10 7.30 -11.92
N PHE A 38 3.98 6.98 -12.57
CA PHE A 38 3.53 7.59 -13.81
C PHE A 38 2.05 7.93 -13.73
N SER A 39 1.62 8.98 -14.43
CA SER A 39 0.22 9.38 -14.56
C SER A 39 -0.38 8.89 -15.87
N ASP A 40 -1.69 8.65 -15.85
CA ASP A 40 -2.53 8.62 -17.04
C ASP A 40 -3.70 9.58 -16.82
N PRO A 41 -3.81 10.64 -17.65
CA PRO A 41 -4.84 11.66 -17.46
C PRO A 41 -6.24 11.13 -17.76
N GLU A 42 -6.37 10.11 -18.60
CA GLU A 42 -7.64 9.47 -18.91
C GLU A 42 -7.52 7.95 -18.94
N LEU A 43 -8.43 7.27 -18.23
CA LEU A 43 -8.58 5.82 -18.23
C LEU A 43 -9.79 5.40 -19.07
N PRO A 44 -9.66 4.43 -20.01
CA PRO A 44 -10.75 4.04 -20.89
C PRO A 44 -11.79 3.15 -20.19
N TRP A 45 -13.01 3.11 -20.73
CA TRP A 45 -14.10 2.24 -20.25
C TRP A 45 -13.72 0.75 -20.25
N SER A 46 -12.92 0.31 -21.22
CA SER A 46 -12.44 -1.07 -21.26
C SER A 46 -11.65 -1.44 -20.01
N LEU A 47 -10.80 -0.52 -19.51
CA LEU A 47 -10.05 -0.71 -18.27
C LEU A 47 -10.98 -0.71 -17.05
N PHE A 48 -11.96 0.21 -17.01
CA PHE A 48 -12.99 0.25 -15.97
C PHE A 48 -13.73 -1.08 -15.85
N ARG A 49 -14.16 -1.63 -16.99
CA ARG A 49 -14.82 -2.93 -17.08
C ARG A 49 -13.92 -4.07 -16.61
N GLU A 50 -12.65 -4.10 -17.02
CA GLU A 50 -11.71 -5.15 -16.60
C GLU A 50 -11.34 -5.04 -15.11
N THR A 51 -11.43 -3.85 -14.53
CA THR A 51 -11.18 -3.60 -13.11
C THR A 51 -12.27 -4.18 -12.23
N PHE A 52 -13.54 -3.91 -12.52
CA PHE A 52 -14.65 -4.24 -11.63
C PHE A 52 -15.45 -5.46 -12.07
N THR A 53 -16.09 -6.13 -11.12
CA THR A 53 -17.02 -7.23 -11.42
C THR A 53 -18.40 -6.68 -11.73
N GLY A 54 -19.02 -7.15 -12.82
CA GLY A 54 -20.41 -6.84 -13.16
C GLY A 54 -20.63 -5.58 -14.01
N VAL A 55 -19.57 -4.99 -14.56
CA VAL A 55 -19.67 -3.83 -15.46
C VAL A 55 -19.97 -4.28 -16.89
N ALA A 56 -20.86 -3.54 -17.56
CA ALA A 56 -21.29 -3.85 -18.92
C ALA A 56 -20.16 -3.70 -19.97
N PRO A 57 -20.21 -4.49 -21.08
CA PRO A 57 -19.22 -4.40 -22.16
C PRO A 57 -19.10 -3.01 -22.80
N THR A 58 -20.21 -2.31 -22.91
CA THR A 58 -20.30 -0.95 -23.45
C THR A 58 -20.78 0.02 -22.36
N PRO A 59 -20.39 1.31 -22.43
CA PRO A 59 -20.85 2.33 -21.50
C PRO A 59 -22.38 2.30 -21.37
N SER A 60 -22.88 1.89 -20.21
CA SER A 60 -24.30 1.72 -19.91
C SER A 60 -24.50 1.57 -18.41
N GLY A 61 -25.74 1.71 -17.94
CA GLY A 61 -26.08 1.77 -16.53
C GLY A 61 -25.80 3.16 -15.96
N ASP A 62 -26.84 3.84 -15.48
CA ASP A 62 -26.74 5.26 -15.08
C ASP A 62 -25.70 5.48 -13.98
N PHE A 63 -25.60 4.55 -13.02
CA PHE A 63 -24.62 4.66 -11.94
C PHE A 63 -23.19 4.32 -12.37
N ASP A 64 -23.00 3.25 -13.15
CA ASP A 64 -21.67 2.87 -13.68
C ASP A 64 -21.11 3.99 -14.57
N LEU A 65 -21.95 4.61 -15.41
CA LEU A 65 -21.60 5.78 -16.22
C LEU A 65 -21.24 7.00 -15.37
N LEU A 66 -22.05 7.33 -14.37
CA LEU A 66 -21.78 8.43 -13.46
C LEU A 66 -20.45 8.22 -12.73
N PHE A 67 -20.26 7.03 -12.15
CA PHE A 67 -19.04 6.69 -11.42
C PHE A 67 -17.80 6.70 -12.31
N TYR A 68 -17.94 6.19 -13.55
CA TYR A 68 -16.87 6.26 -14.53
C TYR A 68 -16.51 7.71 -14.89
N ASN A 69 -17.50 8.54 -15.23
CA ASN A 69 -17.26 9.91 -15.70
C ASN A 69 -16.77 10.83 -14.58
N GLU A 70 -17.32 10.73 -13.37
CA GLU A 70 -17.03 11.65 -12.26
C GLU A 70 -15.77 11.27 -11.49
N LEU A 71 -15.38 9.99 -11.47
CA LEU A 71 -14.28 9.52 -10.63
C LEU A 71 -13.23 8.73 -11.41
N TYR A 72 -13.63 7.67 -12.11
CA TYR A 72 -12.65 6.72 -12.65
C TYR A 72 -11.84 7.31 -13.83
N LYS A 73 -12.53 7.94 -14.79
CA LYS A 73 -11.96 8.34 -16.07
C LYS A 73 -10.80 9.31 -15.89
N THR A 74 -11.02 10.41 -15.16
CA THR A 74 -10.08 11.54 -15.13
C THR A 74 -9.43 11.76 -13.77
N ASN A 75 -10.06 11.35 -12.67
CA ASN A 75 -9.58 11.71 -11.34
C ASN A 75 -8.68 10.64 -10.70
N LEU A 76 -8.96 9.36 -10.98
CA LEU A 76 -8.33 8.25 -10.29
C LEU A 76 -6.80 8.21 -10.49
N ALA A 77 -6.34 8.30 -11.73
CA ALA A 77 -4.92 8.15 -12.10
C ALA A 77 -4.21 9.44 -12.53
N ALA A 78 -4.89 10.59 -12.47
CA ALA A 78 -4.33 11.87 -12.92
C ALA A 78 -3.05 12.28 -12.19
N LYS A 79 -2.95 11.94 -10.89
CA LYS A 79 -1.77 12.24 -10.06
C LYS A 79 -0.79 11.07 -9.94
N GLY A 80 -1.04 9.97 -10.66
CA GLY A 80 -0.16 8.82 -10.74
C GLY A 80 -0.77 7.51 -10.25
N HIS A 81 -0.06 6.42 -10.50
CA HIS A 81 -0.44 5.04 -10.22
C HIS A 81 0.18 4.43 -8.96
N CYS A 82 0.63 5.24 -8.00
CA CYS A 82 1.34 4.77 -6.79
C CYS A 82 0.64 3.59 -6.10
N TYR A 83 -0.69 3.63 -5.94
CA TYR A 83 -1.47 2.52 -5.40
C TYR A 83 -1.32 1.24 -6.24
N GLY A 84 -1.50 1.34 -7.56
CA GLY A 84 -1.49 0.19 -8.46
C GLY A 84 -0.12 -0.46 -8.50
N MET A 85 0.93 0.37 -8.53
CA MET A 85 2.32 -0.07 -8.46
C MET A 85 2.61 -0.81 -7.16
N CYS A 86 2.24 -0.24 -6.00
CA CYS A 86 2.50 -0.87 -4.71
C CYS A 86 1.76 -2.20 -4.56
N VAL A 87 0.47 -2.21 -4.90
CA VAL A 87 -0.38 -3.40 -4.74
C VAL A 87 0.02 -4.49 -5.74
N LEU A 88 0.29 -4.17 -7.00
CA LEU A 88 0.71 -5.17 -7.99
C LEU A 88 2.05 -5.82 -7.61
N ALA A 89 3.02 -5.04 -7.13
CA ALA A 89 4.30 -5.58 -6.66
C ALA A 89 4.11 -6.59 -5.52
N LEU A 90 3.23 -6.28 -4.56
CA LEU A 90 2.90 -7.17 -3.45
C LEU A 90 2.10 -8.42 -3.89
N LEU A 91 1.18 -8.28 -4.84
CA LEU A 91 0.46 -9.41 -5.43
C LEU A 91 1.42 -10.37 -6.14
N MET A 92 2.35 -9.85 -6.95
CA MET A 92 3.38 -10.65 -7.60
C MET A 92 4.27 -11.36 -6.58
N LYS A 93 4.68 -10.66 -5.51
CA LYS A 93 5.47 -11.25 -4.41
C LYS A 93 4.72 -12.39 -3.72
N LYS A 94 3.43 -12.20 -3.40
CA LYS A 94 2.62 -13.18 -2.66
C LYS A 94 2.30 -14.42 -3.49
N TYR A 95 2.03 -14.25 -4.78
CA TYR A 95 1.54 -15.33 -5.65
C TYR A 95 2.57 -15.84 -6.68
N GLY A 96 3.78 -15.29 -6.70
CA GLY A 96 4.80 -15.59 -7.74
C GLY A 96 4.54 -14.89 -9.08
N GLY A 97 3.32 -14.41 -9.30
CA GLY A 97 2.92 -13.58 -10.43
C GLY A 97 1.48 -13.10 -10.32
N TYR A 98 1.10 -12.10 -11.10
CA TYR A 98 -0.26 -11.56 -11.14
C TYR A 98 -0.54 -10.88 -12.50
N LEU A 99 -1.74 -11.07 -13.05
CA LEU A 99 -2.16 -10.53 -14.36
C LEU A 99 -1.18 -10.79 -15.51
N GLY A 100 -0.52 -11.95 -15.54
CA GLY A 100 0.44 -12.32 -16.58
C GLY A 100 1.89 -11.86 -16.33
N TYR A 101 2.16 -11.18 -15.22
CA TYR A 101 3.50 -10.71 -14.82
C TYR A 101 4.06 -11.55 -13.67
N CYS A 102 5.33 -11.95 -13.75
CA CYS A 102 6.02 -12.77 -12.77
C CYS A 102 6.90 -11.93 -11.83
N TYR A 103 7.02 -12.34 -10.58
CA TYR A 103 8.00 -11.77 -9.67
C TYR A 103 9.45 -12.07 -10.14
N PRO A 104 10.43 -11.15 -10.01
CA PRO A 104 10.36 -9.86 -9.31
C PRO A 104 10.08 -8.62 -10.18
N PRO A 105 9.41 -7.57 -9.62
CA PRO A 105 9.05 -6.35 -10.34
C PRO A 105 10.21 -5.60 -11.02
N TYR A 106 11.41 -5.61 -10.45
CA TYR A 106 12.56 -4.90 -11.04
C TYR A 106 13.03 -5.45 -12.39
N LYS A 107 12.55 -6.63 -12.82
CA LYS A 107 12.86 -7.20 -14.13
C LYS A 107 12.15 -6.48 -15.27
N TYR A 108 11.13 -5.67 -14.96
CA TYR A 108 10.38 -4.92 -15.95
C TYR A 108 11.00 -3.53 -16.12
N SER A 109 11.40 -3.23 -17.35
CA SER A 109 12.00 -1.95 -17.73
C SER A 109 10.99 -0.81 -17.69
N GLY A 110 11.50 0.40 -17.43
CA GLY A 110 10.71 1.62 -17.52
C GLY A 110 10.88 2.35 -18.86
N LEU A 111 9.99 3.30 -19.13
CA LEU A 111 10.17 4.26 -20.23
C LEU A 111 11.25 5.28 -19.83
N ILE A 112 12.23 5.48 -20.71
CA ILE A 112 13.26 6.50 -20.52
C ILE A 112 12.59 7.87 -20.71
N SER A 113 12.50 8.67 -19.65
CA SER A 113 11.86 10.00 -19.70
C SER A 113 12.85 11.13 -19.95
N HIS A 114 14.14 10.93 -19.64
CA HIS A 114 15.22 11.88 -19.88
C HIS A 114 16.55 11.14 -20.13
N PRO A 115 17.51 11.70 -20.89
CA PRO A 115 18.85 11.12 -21.07
C PRO A 115 19.62 10.88 -19.75
N ASP A 116 19.21 11.51 -18.65
CA ASP A 116 19.85 11.40 -17.33
C ASP A 116 19.12 10.40 -16.41
N VAL A 117 18.95 9.16 -16.90
CA VAL A 117 18.65 7.93 -16.13
C VAL A 117 17.29 7.86 -15.42
N ASP A 118 16.39 8.83 -15.59
CA ASP A 118 15.05 8.74 -15.01
C ASP A 118 14.15 7.83 -15.88
N THR A 119 13.47 6.88 -15.24
CA THR A 119 12.50 6.02 -15.92
C THR A 119 11.13 6.17 -15.28
N ILE A 120 10.13 6.52 -16.07
CA ILE A 120 8.78 6.84 -15.59
C ILE A 120 7.80 5.84 -16.17
N GLY A 121 7.19 5.04 -15.31
CA GLY A 121 6.27 3.98 -15.70
C GLY A 121 6.89 2.86 -16.52
N PRO A 122 6.15 1.76 -16.76
CA PRO A 122 6.65 0.61 -17.49
C PRO A 122 6.76 0.87 -18.99
N SER A 123 7.77 0.29 -19.63
CA SER A 123 7.90 0.31 -21.09
C SER A 123 6.91 -0.61 -21.80
N ASP A 124 6.41 -1.64 -21.10
CA ASP A 124 5.39 -2.55 -21.61
C ASP A 124 3.99 -1.96 -21.40
N PRO A 125 3.23 -1.67 -22.48
CA PRO A 125 1.87 -1.12 -22.37
C PRO A 125 0.88 -2.08 -21.69
N ASN A 126 1.10 -3.39 -21.75
CA ASN A 126 0.25 -4.35 -21.04
C ASN A 126 0.51 -4.31 -19.53
N LEU A 127 1.75 -4.03 -19.10
CA LEU A 127 2.09 -3.88 -17.68
C LEU A 127 1.49 -2.58 -17.15
N LYS A 128 1.54 -1.52 -17.96
CA LYS A 128 0.86 -0.25 -17.68
C LYS A 128 -0.63 -0.48 -17.41
N THR A 129 -1.28 -1.23 -18.30
CA THR A 129 -2.69 -1.63 -18.15
C THR A 129 -2.92 -2.46 -16.89
N ALA A 130 -2.08 -3.45 -16.59
CA ALA A 130 -2.20 -4.27 -15.38
C ALA A 130 -2.06 -3.44 -14.09
N ILE A 131 -1.11 -2.50 -14.06
CA ILE A 131 -0.95 -1.54 -12.95
C ILE A 131 -2.20 -0.68 -12.82
N ALA A 132 -2.75 -0.17 -13.92
CA ALA A 132 -3.94 0.67 -13.92
C ALA A 132 -5.21 -0.09 -13.49
N MET A 133 -5.35 -1.37 -13.86
CA MET A 133 -6.42 -2.24 -13.35
C MET A 133 -6.33 -2.39 -11.83
N VAL A 134 -5.13 -2.72 -11.32
CA VAL A 134 -4.93 -2.86 -9.87
C VAL A 134 -5.10 -1.51 -9.16
N HIS A 135 -4.74 -0.40 -9.81
CA HIS A 135 -4.98 0.95 -9.30
C HIS A 135 -6.47 1.23 -9.04
N GLY A 136 -7.34 0.72 -9.91
CA GLY A 136 -8.79 0.82 -9.76
C GLY A 136 -9.38 0.07 -8.55
N ASN A 137 -8.65 -0.89 -7.96
CA ASN A 137 -9.15 -1.60 -6.77
C ASN A 137 -9.32 -0.68 -5.55
N GLN A 138 -8.67 0.50 -5.51
CA GLN A 138 -8.76 1.44 -4.39
C GLN A 138 -10.14 2.11 -4.23
N ILE A 139 -11.05 1.90 -5.19
CA ILE A 139 -12.42 2.45 -5.12
C ILE A 139 -13.48 1.36 -5.25
N ASN A 140 -13.10 0.09 -5.02
CA ASN A 140 -14.05 -1.01 -5.01
C ASN A 140 -14.80 -1.11 -3.67
N HIS A 141 -15.88 -1.90 -3.65
CA HIS A 141 -16.74 -2.08 -2.49
C HIS A 141 -15.98 -2.47 -1.20
N GLY A 142 -15.26 -3.60 -1.23
CA GLY A 142 -14.53 -4.10 -0.05
C GLY A 142 -13.47 -3.14 0.48
N PHE A 143 -12.79 -2.41 -0.41
CA PHE A 143 -11.81 -1.40 -0.02
C PHE A 143 -12.47 -0.23 0.72
N LEU A 144 -13.58 0.30 0.20
CA LEU A 144 -14.28 1.41 0.82
C LEU A 144 -14.90 1.04 2.17
N LEU A 145 -15.46 -0.17 2.32
CA LEU A 145 -15.92 -0.66 3.64
C LEU A 145 -14.79 -0.66 4.66
N TYR A 146 -13.62 -1.18 4.28
CA TYR A 146 -12.46 -1.19 5.16
C TYR A 146 -12.05 0.23 5.59
N LEU A 147 -12.05 1.19 4.67
CA LEU A 147 -11.77 2.58 5.00
C LEU A 147 -12.81 3.17 5.97
N LEU A 148 -14.09 2.92 5.73
CA LEU A 148 -15.17 3.38 6.61
C LEU A 148 -15.01 2.81 8.02
N ASP A 149 -14.67 1.53 8.17
CA ASP A 149 -14.45 0.90 9.48
C ASP A 149 -13.27 1.55 10.24
N VAL A 150 -12.16 1.83 9.54
CA VAL A 150 -10.99 2.51 10.14
C VAL A 150 -11.33 3.94 10.56
N ILE A 151 -12.10 4.66 9.74
CA ILE A 151 -12.56 6.03 10.02
C ILE A 151 -13.53 6.04 11.20
N ALA A 152 -14.51 5.14 11.22
CA ALA A 152 -15.49 5.00 12.30
C ALA A 152 -14.82 4.67 13.65
N ALA A 153 -13.72 3.92 13.63
CA ALA A 153 -12.90 3.66 14.80
C ALA A 153 -11.99 4.84 15.22
N ALA A 154 -12.03 5.96 14.50
CA ALA A 154 -11.15 7.13 14.65
C ALA A 154 -9.67 6.74 14.64
N LYS A 155 -9.30 5.78 13.78
CA LYS A 155 -7.92 5.24 13.68
C LYS A 155 -7.17 5.68 12.43
N ASN A 156 -7.86 6.35 11.50
CA ASN A 156 -7.32 6.79 10.22
C ASN A 156 -6.13 7.75 10.31
N ARG A 157 -5.93 8.45 11.44
CA ARG A 157 -4.80 9.39 11.65
C ARG A 157 -3.85 9.00 12.78
N ASP A 158 -4.09 7.88 13.47
CA ASP A 158 -3.26 7.48 14.60
C ASP A 158 -2.05 6.68 14.13
N GLY A 159 -0.88 7.32 14.11
CA GLY A 159 0.38 6.68 13.72
C GLY A 159 0.73 5.44 14.55
N ARG A 160 0.30 5.38 15.82
CA ARG A 160 0.52 4.18 16.67
C ARG A 160 -0.29 3.00 16.15
N TYR A 161 -1.54 3.28 15.75
CA TYR A 161 -2.39 2.26 15.14
C TYR A 161 -1.79 1.79 13.82
N ALA A 162 -1.34 2.71 12.96
CA ALA A 162 -0.65 2.35 11.73
C ALA A 162 0.61 1.48 11.99
N PHE A 163 1.42 1.82 12.99
CA PHE A 163 2.56 0.98 13.36
C PHE A 163 2.11 -0.43 13.79
N GLN A 164 1.11 -0.54 14.66
CA GLN A 164 0.58 -1.82 15.13
C GLN A 164 0.01 -2.67 13.99
N GLN A 165 -0.78 -2.08 13.10
CA GLN A 165 -1.36 -2.77 11.94
C GLN A 165 -0.26 -3.23 10.98
N THR A 166 0.80 -2.43 10.79
CA THR A 166 1.93 -2.83 9.96
C THR A 166 2.62 -4.07 10.52
N VAL A 167 2.95 -4.07 11.81
CA VAL A 167 3.56 -5.23 12.49
C VAL A 167 2.66 -6.46 12.35
N TYR A 168 1.36 -6.28 12.60
CA TYR A 168 0.37 -7.35 12.55
C TYR A 168 0.26 -8.01 11.18
N TYR A 169 0.11 -7.22 10.11
CA TYR A 169 -0.10 -7.75 8.76
C TYR A 169 1.18 -8.31 8.15
N LEU A 170 2.35 -7.72 8.44
CA LEU A 170 3.64 -8.31 8.05
C LEU A 170 3.84 -9.68 8.72
N ALA A 171 3.48 -9.83 10.00
CA ALA A 171 3.59 -11.10 10.71
C ALA A 171 2.59 -12.17 10.22
N LYS A 172 1.50 -11.76 9.57
CA LYS A 172 0.46 -12.64 9.02
C LYS A 172 0.70 -13.10 7.58
N ASP A 173 1.81 -12.71 6.98
CA ASP A 173 2.07 -12.91 5.55
C ASP A 173 0.94 -12.34 4.65
N ASP A 174 0.38 -11.20 5.09
CA ASP A 174 -0.57 -10.42 4.33
C ASP A 174 -0.04 -9.00 4.14
N PRO A 175 1.07 -8.84 3.38
CA PRO A 175 1.87 -7.64 3.40
C PRO A 175 1.02 -6.42 3.04
N PRO A 176 0.92 -5.40 3.89
CA PRO A 176 -0.01 -4.30 3.64
C PRO A 176 0.60 -3.24 2.72
N VAL A 177 -0.24 -2.32 2.26
CA VAL A 177 0.16 -0.98 1.79
C VAL A 177 -0.21 0.05 2.85
N ILE A 178 0.46 1.20 2.83
CA ILE A 178 0.11 2.37 3.65
C ILE A 178 -0.37 3.48 2.73
N SER A 179 -1.59 3.95 2.95
CA SER A 179 -2.11 5.17 2.34
C SER A 179 -1.86 6.34 3.29
N VAL A 180 -1.18 7.38 2.79
CA VAL A 180 -1.01 8.65 3.49
C VAL A 180 -1.66 9.80 2.72
N THR A 181 -2.19 10.79 3.43
CA THR A 181 -2.68 12.03 2.83
C THR A 181 -1.99 13.24 3.42
N LYS A 182 -1.90 14.35 2.65
CA LYS A 182 -1.30 15.60 3.11
C LYS A 182 -2.10 16.25 4.23
N GLY A 183 -3.42 16.30 4.05
CA GLY A 183 -4.38 16.86 5.00
C GLY A 183 -5.58 15.94 5.19
N LEU A 184 -6.61 16.46 5.88
CA LEU A 184 -7.87 15.73 6.04
C LEU A 184 -8.54 15.49 4.69
N ASN A 185 -8.53 16.50 3.82
CA ASN A 185 -9.07 16.38 2.48
C ASN A 185 -8.11 15.56 1.60
N PRO A 186 -8.50 14.37 1.12
CA PRO A 186 -7.64 13.57 0.27
C PRO A 186 -7.30 14.26 -1.07
N ALA A 187 -8.11 15.25 -1.50
CA ALA A 187 -7.82 16.03 -2.72
C ALA A 187 -6.53 16.86 -2.60
N ASP A 188 -6.11 17.22 -1.38
CA ASP A 188 -4.90 18.01 -1.11
C ASP A 188 -3.61 17.24 -1.41
N GLY A 189 -3.70 15.91 -1.55
CA GLY A 189 -2.59 15.03 -1.84
C GLY A 189 -2.79 13.68 -1.17
N GLY A 190 -2.65 12.61 -1.94
CA GLY A 190 -2.67 11.23 -1.48
C GLY A 190 -1.47 10.48 -2.03
N HIS A 191 -0.96 9.51 -1.27
CA HIS A 191 0.16 8.68 -1.67
C HIS A 191 0.06 7.30 -1.06
N VAL A 192 0.68 6.31 -1.72
CA VAL A 192 0.70 4.92 -1.27
C VAL A 192 2.13 4.41 -1.23
N LEU A 193 2.44 3.72 -0.13
CA LEU A 193 3.76 3.22 0.23
C LEU A 193 3.67 1.72 0.55
N ILE A 194 4.78 0.98 0.38
CA ILE A 194 4.86 -0.40 0.87
C ILE A 194 5.70 -0.44 2.15
N PRO A 195 5.11 -0.66 3.34
CA PRO A 195 5.89 -0.99 4.51
C PRO A 195 6.53 -2.37 4.39
N TYR A 196 7.78 -2.49 4.81
CA TYR A 196 8.49 -3.76 4.78
C TYR A 196 9.25 -4.08 6.07
N PHE A 197 9.45 -3.10 6.94
CA PHE A 197 10.11 -3.29 8.22
C PHE A 197 9.68 -2.24 9.24
N THR A 198 9.71 -2.60 10.52
CA THR A 198 9.35 -1.69 11.63
C THR A 198 10.40 -1.74 12.72
N LYS A 199 10.69 -0.58 13.34
CA LYS A 199 11.65 -0.48 14.44
C LYS A 199 11.17 0.49 15.51
N GLU A 200 11.35 0.13 16.76
CA GLU A 200 11.17 1.04 17.90
C GLU A 200 12.53 1.67 18.28
N ILE A 201 12.54 2.97 18.52
CA ILE A 201 13.75 3.76 18.81
C ILE A 201 13.41 4.79 19.90
N GLY A 202 13.60 4.41 21.16
CA GLY A 202 13.30 5.26 22.31
C GLY A 202 11.81 5.67 22.35
N THR A 203 11.53 6.96 22.26
CA THR A 203 10.16 7.51 22.26
C THR A 203 9.49 7.52 20.88
N TYR A 204 10.22 7.10 19.85
CA TYR A 204 9.76 7.06 18.46
C TYR A 204 9.67 5.62 17.95
N LYS A 205 8.84 5.45 16.93
CA LYS A 205 8.73 4.24 16.13
C LYS A 205 8.93 4.61 14.68
N ARG A 206 9.48 3.70 13.88
CA ARG A 206 9.71 3.88 12.45
C ARG A 206 9.09 2.74 11.68
N ILE A 207 8.36 3.10 10.63
CA ILE A 207 7.86 2.18 9.61
C ILE A 207 8.68 2.43 8.35
N TYR A 208 9.56 1.51 8.01
CA TYR A 208 10.37 1.61 6.79
C TYR A 208 9.55 1.22 5.57
N VAL A 209 9.64 2.05 4.55
CA VAL A 209 8.75 2.01 3.39
C VAL A 209 9.51 2.05 2.07
N TYR A 210 8.94 1.42 1.05
CA TYR A 210 9.21 1.73 -0.34
C TYR A 210 8.23 2.80 -0.83
N ASP A 211 8.77 3.79 -1.54
CA ASP A 211 8.04 4.89 -2.15
C ASP A 211 8.06 4.74 -3.68
N PRO A 212 6.92 4.54 -4.37
CA PRO A 212 6.89 4.38 -5.83
C PRO A 212 7.27 5.67 -6.59
N ASN A 213 7.38 6.82 -5.93
CA ASN A 213 7.97 8.03 -6.53
C ASN A 213 9.51 8.06 -6.39
N ARG A 214 10.12 7.04 -5.78
CA ARG A 214 11.58 6.93 -5.59
C ARG A 214 12.06 5.52 -5.91
N SER A 215 12.42 5.27 -7.16
CA SER A 215 13.01 3.99 -7.54
C SER A 215 14.37 3.79 -6.86
N TYR A 216 14.59 2.59 -6.30
CA TYR A 216 15.90 2.18 -5.77
C TYR A 216 16.99 2.18 -6.86
N TYR A 217 16.59 2.09 -8.12
CA TYR A 217 17.50 1.99 -9.27
C TYR A 217 17.95 3.35 -9.80
N LYS A 218 17.27 4.41 -9.40
CA LYS A 218 17.64 5.79 -9.69
C LYS A 218 18.82 6.21 -8.80
N PRO A 219 19.94 6.71 -9.34
CA PRO A 219 21.04 7.21 -8.52
C PRO A 219 20.63 8.50 -7.76
N GLY A 220 21.27 8.76 -6.62
CA GLY A 220 21.13 10.03 -5.89
C GLY A 220 20.14 10.01 -4.71
N ALA A 221 19.97 11.19 -4.11
CA ALA A 221 19.26 11.42 -2.86
C ALA A 221 17.74 11.12 -2.92
N ASP A 222 17.13 11.20 -4.10
CA ASP A 222 15.71 10.86 -4.33
C ASP A 222 15.52 9.46 -4.93
N GLY A 223 16.54 8.61 -4.86
CA GLY A 223 16.48 7.22 -5.29
C GLY A 223 17.26 6.32 -4.35
N LYS A 224 18.30 5.67 -4.86
CA LYS A 224 19.13 4.69 -4.16
C LYS A 224 19.66 5.19 -2.82
N ASP A 225 20.16 6.42 -2.74
CA ASP A 225 20.82 6.93 -1.53
C ASP A 225 19.81 7.11 -0.39
N TRP A 226 18.55 7.44 -0.70
CA TRP A 226 17.46 7.54 0.28
C TRP A 226 17.26 6.25 1.07
N TYR A 227 17.35 5.11 0.36
CA TYR A 227 17.25 3.78 0.94
C TYR A 227 18.54 3.36 1.65
N GLN A 228 19.71 3.68 1.09
CA GLN A 228 21.00 3.30 1.66
C GLN A 228 21.40 4.11 2.90
N THR A 229 20.92 5.34 3.01
CA THR A 229 21.09 6.21 4.19
C THR A 229 19.95 6.11 5.18
N TYR A 230 19.01 5.19 4.94
CA TYR A 230 17.91 4.85 5.85
C TYR A 230 16.95 6.01 6.16
N GLN A 231 16.74 6.91 5.19
CA GLN A 231 15.79 8.02 5.30
C GLN A 231 14.36 7.60 4.98
N ASN A 232 14.16 6.37 4.54
CA ASN A 232 12.92 5.84 4.00
C ASN A 232 11.94 5.32 5.05
N TYR A 233 11.49 6.19 5.95
CA TYR A 233 10.54 5.80 6.99
C TYR A 233 9.43 6.82 7.24
N ILE A 234 8.31 6.30 7.71
CA ILE A 234 7.31 7.07 8.45
C ILE A 234 7.74 7.05 9.91
N GLU A 235 7.98 8.22 10.48
CA GLU A 235 8.26 8.38 11.91
C GLU A 235 6.94 8.48 12.67
N VAL A 236 6.84 7.80 13.81
CA VAL A 236 5.66 7.77 14.66
C VAL A 236 6.07 8.08 16.10
N LYS A 237 5.44 9.07 16.72
CA LYS A 237 5.69 9.43 18.11
C LYS A 237 4.80 8.63 19.04
N ASN A 238 5.40 7.91 19.99
CA ASN A 238 4.65 6.97 20.83
C ASN A 238 3.66 7.66 21.79
N SER A 239 3.96 8.90 22.21
CA SER A 239 3.15 9.60 23.23
C SER A 239 1.78 10.06 22.71
N ASN A 240 1.71 10.59 21.49
CA ASN A 240 0.51 11.22 20.94
C ASN A 240 0.01 10.59 19.63
N GLY A 241 0.75 9.64 19.04
CA GLY A 241 0.39 9.03 17.76
C GLY A 241 0.56 9.95 16.56
N GLU A 242 1.32 11.03 16.72
CA GLU A 242 1.77 11.86 15.61
C GLU A 242 2.64 11.04 14.67
N TRP A 243 2.44 11.20 13.36
CA TRP A 243 3.23 10.60 12.32
C TRP A 243 3.76 11.66 11.36
N LYS A 244 4.91 11.36 10.75
CA LYS A 244 5.60 12.22 9.78
C LYS A 244 6.19 11.39 8.65
N PHE A 245 6.03 11.86 7.41
CA PHE A 245 6.67 11.31 6.22
C PHE A 245 7.26 12.41 5.35
N ILE A 246 8.43 12.17 4.75
CA ILE A 246 9.10 13.11 3.84
C ILE A 246 8.87 12.64 2.40
N MET A 247 8.00 13.34 1.69
CA MET A 247 7.66 13.09 0.29
C MET A 247 8.85 13.35 -0.64
N ASN A 248 8.81 12.80 -1.86
CA ASN A 248 9.74 13.17 -2.93
C ASN A 248 9.69 14.70 -3.13
N GLY A 249 10.85 15.33 -3.26
CA GLY A 249 10.98 16.79 -3.29
C GLY A 249 11.05 17.46 -1.91
N GLY A 250 11.03 16.67 -0.82
CA GLY A 250 11.32 17.14 0.53
C GLY A 250 10.12 17.69 1.32
N GLU A 251 8.92 17.71 0.73
CA GLU A 251 7.71 18.12 1.45
C GLU A 251 7.43 17.17 2.62
N VAL A 252 7.06 17.73 3.77
CA VAL A 252 6.77 16.96 4.98
C VAL A 252 5.25 16.83 5.15
N TRP A 253 4.74 15.60 5.09
CA TRP A 253 3.36 15.27 5.42
C TRP A 253 3.28 14.79 6.87
N THR A 254 2.27 15.25 7.60
CA THR A 254 2.10 14.94 9.02
C THR A 254 0.63 14.72 9.38
N GLY A 255 0.40 13.99 10.46
CA GLY A 255 -0.91 13.86 11.06
C GLY A 255 -0.83 13.33 12.48
N ASN A 256 -1.92 13.47 13.21
CA ASN A 256 -2.11 12.92 14.55
C ASN A 256 -3.62 12.66 14.77
N PRO A 257 -4.03 12.02 15.87
CA PRO A 257 -5.44 11.72 16.11
C PRO A 257 -6.39 12.94 16.07
N GLY A 258 -5.90 14.16 16.32
CA GLY A 258 -6.69 15.39 16.30
C GLY A 258 -6.64 16.19 14.99
N SER A 259 -5.56 16.12 14.21
CA SER A 259 -5.36 16.99 13.04
C SER A 259 -4.41 16.41 11.99
N GLY A 260 -4.33 17.08 10.82
CA GLY A 260 -3.44 16.70 9.72
C GLY A 260 -3.97 15.56 8.85
N GLY A 261 -3.05 14.88 8.19
CA GLY A 261 -3.32 13.82 7.24
C GLY A 261 -3.74 12.47 7.84
N ASN A 262 -4.19 11.59 6.96
CA ASN A 262 -4.45 10.19 7.26
C ASN A 262 -3.18 9.34 7.09
N CYS A 263 -3.05 8.28 7.87
CA CYS A 263 -2.04 7.23 7.73
C CYS A 263 -2.72 5.88 8.01
N ILE A 264 -3.15 5.22 6.94
CA ILE A 264 -4.00 4.03 7.00
C ILE A 264 -3.23 2.84 6.43
N VAL A 265 -3.08 1.79 7.23
CA VAL A 265 -2.53 0.50 6.78
C VAL A 265 -3.68 -0.33 6.22
N ILE A 266 -3.51 -0.84 4.99
CA ILE A 266 -4.52 -1.63 4.30
C ILE A 266 -3.87 -2.97 3.90
N PRO A 267 -4.37 -4.11 4.41
CA PRO A 267 -3.79 -5.41 4.07
C PRO A 267 -3.98 -5.78 2.60
N LEU A 268 -3.10 -6.61 2.04
CA LEU A 268 -3.19 -7.03 0.63
C LEU A 268 -4.49 -7.78 0.31
N SER A 269 -5.01 -8.56 1.26
CA SER A 269 -6.31 -9.22 1.14
C SER A 269 -7.49 -8.26 0.91
N VAL A 270 -7.33 -6.99 1.26
CA VAL A 270 -8.27 -5.91 0.95
C VAL A 270 -7.81 -5.14 -0.28
N ALA A 271 -6.58 -4.62 -0.28
CA ALA A 271 -6.07 -3.72 -1.32
C ALA A 271 -5.97 -4.37 -2.71
N GLY A 272 -5.61 -5.66 -2.75
CA GLY A 272 -5.41 -6.42 -3.99
C GLY A 272 -6.66 -7.12 -4.51
N ARG A 273 -7.77 -7.10 -3.75
CA ARG A 273 -8.98 -7.82 -4.12
C ARG A 273 -9.66 -7.12 -5.30
N LYS A 274 -10.02 -7.90 -6.34
CA LYS A 274 -11.00 -7.47 -7.34
C LYS A 274 -12.41 -7.61 -6.76
N ASP A 275 -13.22 -6.58 -6.90
CA ASP A 275 -14.58 -6.56 -6.33
C ASP A 275 -15.56 -5.79 -7.24
N ARG A 276 -16.83 -5.72 -6.83
CA ARG A 276 -17.87 -4.92 -7.46
C ARG A 276 -17.69 -3.44 -7.16
N LEU A 277 -18.44 -2.62 -7.92
CA LEU A 277 -18.54 -1.20 -7.67
C LEU A 277 -19.23 -0.90 -6.32
N PRO A 278 -18.93 0.27 -5.71
CA PRO A 278 -19.51 0.71 -4.44
C PRO A 278 -21.03 0.85 -4.42
N GLN A 279 -21.73 0.81 -5.55
CA GLN A 279 -23.19 0.84 -5.60
C GLN A 279 -23.86 -0.23 -4.72
N SER A 280 -23.16 -1.35 -4.49
CA SER A 280 -23.59 -2.36 -3.51
C SER A 280 -23.61 -1.84 -2.06
N LEU A 281 -22.79 -0.84 -1.70
CA LEU A 281 -22.86 -0.16 -0.39
C LEU A 281 -24.19 0.57 -0.20
N ILE A 282 -24.79 1.08 -1.28
CA ILE A 282 -26.07 1.80 -1.24
C ILE A 282 -27.21 0.78 -1.03
N ALA A 283 -27.10 -0.41 -1.61
CA ALA A 283 -28.02 -1.51 -1.31
C ALA A 283 -27.88 -1.97 0.16
N GLU A 284 -26.69 -1.84 0.75
CA GLU A 284 -26.41 -1.99 2.18
C GLU A 284 -26.52 -0.67 2.97
N GLY A 285 -27.21 0.35 2.41
CA GLY A 285 -27.12 1.75 2.85
C GLY A 285 -27.43 1.99 4.32
N ALA A 286 -28.25 1.15 4.96
CA ALA A 286 -28.48 1.20 6.39
C ALA A 286 -27.20 0.91 7.20
N TYR A 287 -26.34 -0.01 6.77
CA TYR A 287 -25.06 -0.31 7.41
C TYR A 287 -24.06 0.83 7.23
N ALA A 288 -23.87 1.32 6.00
CA ALA A 288 -22.95 2.43 5.72
C ALA A 288 -23.37 3.71 6.46
N LEU A 289 -24.66 4.05 6.47
CA LEU A 289 -25.17 5.21 7.20
C LEU A 289 -25.10 5.03 8.72
N ASN A 290 -25.35 3.82 9.26
CA ASN A 290 -25.24 3.56 10.69
C ASN A 290 -23.78 3.62 11.20
N THR A 291 -22.83 3.15 10.39
CA THR A 291 -21.39 3.21 10.69
C THR A 291 -20.86 4.63 10.65
N ILE A 292 -21.35 5.47 9.73
CA ILE A 292 -20.92 6.88 9.57
C ILE A 292 -21.61 7.81 10.58
N PHE A 293 -22.92 7.63 10.83
CA PHE A 293 -23.74 8.64 11.52
C PHE A 293 -24.24 8.25 12.91
N ILE A 294 -24.34 6.95 13.27
CA ILE A 294 -25.05 6.55 14.49
C ILE A 294 -24.14 6.00 15.60
N PHE A 295 -23.05 5.28 15.29
CA PHE A 295 -22.26 4.57 16.31
C PHE A 295 -20.78 4.95 16.34
N GLY A 296 -20.47 6.21 16.63
CA GLY A 296 -19.10 6.68 16.92
C GLY A 296 -18.45 6.11 18.20
N LYS A 297 -18.99 5.03 18.78
CA LYS A 297 -18.48 4.32 19.97
C LYS A 297 -19.32 3.07 20.18
N ASN A 298 -18.92 1.92 19.62
CA ASN A 298 -19.14 0.61 20.22
C ASN A 298 -18.18 -0.40 19.59
N LYS A 299 -17.48 -1.17 20.43
CA LYS A 299 -16.60 -2.26 19.99
C LYS A 299 -17.45 -3.28 19.21
N LEU A 300 -17.22 -3.41 17.91
CA LEU A 300 -17.79 -4.50 17.13
C LEU A 300 -16.93 -5.76 17.32
N GLN A 301 -17.60 -6.88 17.63
CA GLN A 301 -16.96 -8.20 17.57
C GLN A 301 -16.53 -8.49 16.12
N PRO A 302 -15.41 -9.21 15.93
CA PRO A 302 -14.91 -9.49 14.59
C PRO A 302 -15.95 -10.24 13.77
N TYR A 303 -16.20 -9.75 12.55
CA TYR A 303 -16.97 -10.42 11.53
C TYR A 303 -16.39 -11.83 11.28
N GLN A 304 -17.05 -12.85 11.83
CA GLN A 304 -16.78 -14.23 11.46
C GLN A 304 -17.36 -14.44 10.06
N ALA A 305 -16.51 -14.34 9.04
CA ALA A 305 -16.85 -14.82 7.71
C ALA A 305 -17.17 -16.32 7.81
N GLN A 306 -18.45 -16.68 7.83
CA GLN A 306 -18.87 -18.06 7.59
C GLN A 306 -18.54 -18.37 6.14
N TRP A 307 -17.44 -19.08 5.94
CA TRP A 307 -17.17 -19.81 4.70
C TRP A 307 -18.28 -20.86 4.52
N ARG A 308 -19.34 -20.50 3.80
CA ARG A 308 -20.21 -21.50 3.19
C ARG A 308 -19.64 -21.79 1.81
N LEU A 309 -18.93 -22.92 1.74
CA LEU A 309 -18.60 -23.60 0.50
C LEU A 309 -19.91 -23.82 -0.28
N TRP A 310 -19.98 -23.20 -1.45
CA TRP A 310 -20.75 -23.68 -2.59
C TRP A 310 -19.78 -23.78 -3.75
#